data_AF-A0A378IIU0-F1
#
_entry.id   AF-A0A378IIU0-F1
#
_cell.length_a   1.000
_cell.length_b   1.000
_cell.length_c   1.000
_cell.angle_alpha   90.00
_cell.angle_beta   90.00
_cell.angle_gamma   90.00
#
_symmetry.space_group_name_H-M   'P 1'
#
loop_
_entity.id
_entity.type
_entity.pdbx_description
1 polymer ?
#
loop_
_entity_poly.entity_id
_entity_poly.type
_entity_poly.pdbx_seq_one_letter_code
_entity_poly.pdbx_strand_id
1 'polypeptide(L)'
;MEVMSTTAKSQSTFTSDAIHNRNCYAYFLQLKPVINKKINALLPVFAKLQSIMDQEYNDNYPYGDLYSSCISSLEEFISNNSLKKVKILDDLVQAIYHNDNHILEKPSEWINDIGATTRPQKPSANKIKQKVKDTHNTINQRTPNDVGGIFSRLYSLFANNFKPQYETNLPSIKNYSYKNILNPVEYRFSTQAQRHNGETRISPLFKRWLQINAEKSSSTQPICHIYFNNLALDRSDLDIAGSKERKFTLELHKLEKNPNYKVLVITLPAHEGLMDSNHYKINNDRLPILSVFNEFLDVAKGKRHKSGISDFRMSREARKQLFGTSKNEEITLKRLLKKSFKAQGLEKNHFISTAQKQAIWLHFIKYELTNYIINTIQPNSFNFSCKDAIDRGALSSSYYNLMRSLELNKPITREEFERSIDAAAASIKGRGMNFHRKIIWNALNVYVNAHYTKLLSNREKSWLIYWRDMNCPHSQAEELLKIRLEQTMEQYKQLPEDEKSKNIKRVGLKLLDTTHELNEQKASGKRLLLEAVSRTSELMHLSSKKSINDYKNLANELKINHPALYVLGGLMELLLGAIFYLPSLGYSQKMIDHGLATANTGFFASNRTKLSDEILEFSLIKAHNSNINEII
;
A
#
# COMPACT_ATOMS: atom_id res chain seq x y z
N MET A 1 1.32 58.13 -0.65
CA MET A 1 1.56 56.90 0.14
C MET A 1 0.18 56.30 0.36
N GLU A 2 -0.25 55.51 -0.62
CA GLU A 2 -1.63 55.11 -0.81
C GLU A 2 -1.67 53.66 -1.28
N VAL A 3 -2.70 52.98 -0.83
CA VAL A 3 -2.95 51.55 -0.94
C VAL A 3 -3.12 51.14 -2.41
N MET A 4 -2.34 50.16 -2.86
CA MET A 4 -2.77 49.27 -3.95
C MET A 4 -2.77 47.83 -3.46
N SER A 5 -3.97 47.43 -3.06
CA SER A 5 -4.46 46.06 -3.01
C SER A 5 -4.30 45.39 -4.37
N THR A 6 -3.47 44.35 -4.44
CA THR A 6 -3.66 43.27 -5.41
C THR A 6 -4.16 42.03 -4.67
N THR A 7 -5.48 42.00 -4.53
CA THR A 7 -6.28 40.81 -4.26
C THR A 7 -5.96 39.68 -5.24
N ALA A 8 -6.03 38.46 -4.70
CA ALA A 8 -5.98 37.15 -5.36
C ALA A 8 -4.59 36.53 -5.61
N LYS A 9 -3.95 36.06 -4.53
CA LYS A 9 -3.27 34.75 -4.62
C LYS A 9 -4.33 33.73 -5.03
N SER A 10 -4.34 33.34 -6.30
CA SER A 10 -4.94 32.08 -6.73
C SER A 10 -4.45 31.00 -5.75
N GLN A 11 -5.34 30.47 -4.91
CA GLN A 11 -5.08 29.25 -4.19
C GLN A 11 -4.72 28.22 -5.25
N SER A 12 -3.43 27.87 -5.37
CA SER A 12 -3.02 26.87 -6.36
C SER A 12 -3.90 25.65 -6.16
N THR A 13 -4.74 25.35 -7.15
CA THR A 13 -5.77 24.33 -7.02
C THR A 13 -5.06 22.99 -6.82
N PHE A 14 -5.30 22.37 -5.67
CA PHE A 14 -4.65 21.12 -5.28
C PHE A 14 -5.33 19.95 -5.99
N THR A 15 -5.17 19.85 -7.31
CA THR A 15 -5.78 18.83 -8.19
C THR A 15 -4.77 17.74 -8.55
N SER A 16 -5.24 16.60 -9.03
CA SER A 16 -4.34 15.54 -9.49
C SER A 16 -3.56 15.95 -10.74
N ASP A 17 -4.18 16.74 -11.62
CA ASP A 17 -3.53 17.34 -12.78
C ASP A 17 -2.38 18.29 -12.36
N ALA A 18 -2.64 19.23 -11.44
CA ALA A 18 -1.61 20.15 -10.96
C ALA A 18 -0.44 19.41 -10.28
N ILE A 19 -0.74 18.37 -9.48
CA ILE A 19 0.29 17.52 -8.86
C ILE A 19 1.10 16.78 -9.93
N HIS A 20 0.45 16.18 -10.92
CA HIS A 20 1.13 15.50 -12.01
C HIS A 20 2.03 16.46 -12.80
N ASN A 21 1.51 17.65 -13.13
CA ASN A 21 2.23 18.68 -13.85
C ASN A 21 3.52 19.12 -13.10
N ARG A 22 3.40 19.37 -11.78
CA ARG A 22 4.55 19.68 -10.91
C ARG A 22 5.55 18.53 -10.84
N ASN A 23 5.07 17.30 -10.73
CA ASN A 23 5.93 16.13 -10.66
C ASN A 23 6.70 15.91 -11.97
N CYS A 24 6.07 16.17 -13.13
CA CYS A 24 6.76 16.14 -14.43
C CYS A 24 7.85 17.21 -14.52
N TYR A 25 7.58 18.43 -14.05
CA TYR A 25 8.61 19.47 -13.97
C TYR A 25 9.78 19.07 -13.05
N ALA A 26 9.51 18.57 -11.84
CA ALA A 26 10.53 18.09 -10.93
C ALA A 26 11.35 16.92 -11.52
N TYR A 27 10.68 16.02 -12.24
CA TYR A 27 11.32 14.92 -12.96
C TYR A 27 12.29 15.44 -14.04
N PHE A 28 11.88 16.48 -14.78
CA PHE A 28 12.72 17.10 -15.81
C PHE A 28 13.96 17.80 -15.27
N LEU A 29 13.86 18.47 -14.12
CA LEU A 29 15.03 19.11 -13.50
C LEU A 29 16.18 18.11 -13.27
N GLN A 30 15.87 16.85 -12.99
CA GLN A 30 16.87 15.78 -12.86
C GLN A 30 17.52 15.36 -14.20
N LEU A 31 16.88 15.63 -15.33
CA LEU A 31 17.43 15.37 -16.67
C LEU A 31 18.32 16.51 -17.16
N LYS A 32 18.27 17.70 -16.54
CA LYS A 32 19.02 18.89 -16.96
C LYS A 32 20.52 18.64 -17.17
N PRO A 33 21.25 17.92 -16.28
CA PRO A 33 22.68 17.71 -16.43
C PRO A 33 23.08 16.90 -17.67
N VAL A 34 22.18 16.05 -18.19
CA VAL A 34 22.49 15.17 -19.32
C VAL A 34 22.03 15.75 -20.66
N ILE A 35 21.07 16.68 -20.67
CA ILE A 35 20.54 17.28 -21.91
C ILE A 35 21.54 18.30 -22.48
N ASN A 36 21.89 18.12 -23.77
CA ASN A 36 22.88 18.95 -24.46
C ASN A 36 22.57 19.08 -25.95
N LYS A 37 23.35 19.91 -26.67
CA LYS A 37 23.18 20.18 -28.11
C LYS A 37 23.16 18.90 -28.98
N LYS A 38 23.94 17.86 -28.63
CA LYS A 38 23.94 16.60 -29.40
C LYS A 38 22.62 15.84 -29.22
N ILE A 39 22.11 15.76 -27.99
CA ILE A 39 20.79 15.16 -27.73
C ILE A 39 19.70 15.92 -28.45
N ASN A 40 19.70 17.25 -28.39
CA ASN A 40 18.69 18.08 -29.05
C ASN A 40 18.69 17.92 -30.57
N ALA A 41 19.87 17.76 -31.18
CA ALA A 41 19.98 17.52 -32.60
C ALA A 41 19.38 16.16 -33.02
N LEU A 42 19.48 15.14 -32.15
CA LEU A 42 18.89 13.83 -32.39
C LEU A 42 17.40 13.77 -32.04
N LEU A 43 16.99 14.52 -31.02
CA LEU A 43 15.64 14.54 -30.46
C LEU A 43 15.18 15.99 -30.26
N PRO A 44 14.66 16.66 -31.30
CA PRO A 44 14.28 18.08 -31.24
C PRO A 44 13.30 18.43 -30.10
N VAL A 45 12.46 17.50 -29.66
CA VAL A 45 11.55 17.69 -28.50
C VAL A 45 12.32 18.02 -27.21
N PHE A 46 13.56 17.53 -27.06
CA PHE A 46 14.42 17.84 -25.91
C PHE A 46 15.01 19.26 -25.97
N ALA A 47 15.07 19.89 -27.16
CA ALA A 47 15.43 21.30 -27.28
C ALA A 47 14.35 22.19 -26.62
N LYS A 48 13.07 21.84 -26.84
CA LYS A 48 11.94 22.49 -26.15
C LYS A 48 12.05 22.29 -24.64
N LEU A 49 12.32 21.06 -24.20
CA LEU A 49 12.53 20.76 -22.79
C LEU A 49 13.66 21.63 -22.17
N GLN A 50 14.81 21.74 -22.85
CA GLN A 50 15.92 22.56 -22.37
C GLN A 50 15.51 24.01 -22.14
N SER A 51 14.79 24.63 -23.09
CA SER A 51 14.33 26.02 -22.96
C SER A 51 13.41 26.27 -21.76
N ILE A 52 12.67 25.24 -21.33
CA ILE A 52 11.71 25.33 -20.24
C ILE A 52 12.36 25.05 -18.88
N MET A 53 13.37 24.17 -18.82
CA MET A 53 14.10 23.88 -17.58
C MET A 53 15.02 25.01 -17.10
N ASP A 54 15.18 26.05 -17.91
CA ASP A 54 15.88 27.29 -17.53
C ASP A 54 14.93 28.36 -16.95
N GLN A 55 13.62 28.07 -16.93
CA GLN A 55 12.58 28.94 -16.41
C GLN A 55 12.06 28.42 -15.07
N GLU A 56 11.41 29.28 -14.29
CA GLU A 56 10.66 28.83 -13.12
C GLU A 56 9.44 27.98 -13.52
N TYR A 57 8.92 27.19 -12.58
CA TYR A 57 7.72 26.37 -12.81
C TYR A 57 6.53 27.24 -13.22
N ASN A 58 5.96 26.97 -14.39
CA ASN A 58 4.77 27.64 -14.91
C ASN A 58 3.54 26.72 -14.80
N ASP A 59 2.59 27.07 -13.93
CA ASP A 59 1.39 26.27 -13.72
C ASP A 59 0.50 26.13 -14.96
N ASN A 60 0.59 27.04 -15.93
CA ASN A 60 -0.17 26.99 -17.18
C ASN A 60 0.52 26.20 -18.31
N TYR A 61 1.74 25.72 -18.10
CA TYR A 61 2.46 24.93 -19.09
C TYR A 61 2.19 23.42 -18.90
N PRO A 62 1.86 22.65 -19.96
CA PRO A 62 1.54 21.22 -19.87
C PRO A 62 2.80 20.35 -19.86
N TYR A 63 3.47 20.27 -18.70
CA TYR A 63 4.66 19.44 -18.51
C TYR A 63 4.36 17.94 -18.64
N GLY A 64 3.15 17.49 -18.33
CA GLY A 64 2.71 16.10 -18.52
C GLY A 64 2.70 15.71 -20.00
N ASP A 65 2.13 16.56 -20.84
CA ASP A 65 2.11 16.33 -22.30
C ASP A 65 3.53 16.36 -22.90
N LEU A 66 4.39 17.27 -22.40
CA LEU A 66 5.80 17.32 -22.77
C LEU A 66 6.52 16.02 -22.37
N TYR A 67 6.24 15.49 -21.19
CA TYR A 67 6.81 14.23 -20.70
C TYR A 67 6.47 13.07 -21.63
N SER A 68 5.18 12.88 -21.93
CA SER A 68 4.71 11.87 -22.86
C SER A 68 5.39 11.97 -24.23
N SER A 69 5.54 13.20 -24.73
CA SER A 69 6.20 13.48 -26.00
C SER A 69 7.68 13.11 -25.99
N CYS A 70 8.42 13.54 -24.96
CA CYS A 70 9.84 13.23 -24.79
C CYS A 70 10.11 11.72 -24.72
N ILE A 71 9.35 10.98 -23.91
CA ILE A 71 9.52 9.53 -23.75
C ILE A 71 9.15 8.79 -25.04
N SER A 72 8.07 9.20 -25.71
CA SER A 72 7.66 8.60 -26.98
C SER A 72 8.71 8.79 -28.07
N SER A 73 9.20 10.03 -28.26
CA SER A 73 10.25 10.32 -29.24
C SER A 73 11.55 9.56 -28.94
N LEU A 74 11.92 9.41 -27.67
CA LEU A 74 13.10 8.65 -27.28
C LEU A 74 12.96 7.16 -27.62
N GLU A 75 11.85 6.50 -27.27
CA GLU A 75 11.67 5.08 -27.61
C GLU A 75 11.60 4.86 -29.12
N GLU A 76 10.94 5.75 -29.86
CA GLU A 76 10.87 5.68 -31.31
C GLU A 76 12.27 5.79 -31.94
N PHE A 77 13.07 6.75 -31.49
CA PHE A 77 14.46 6.89 -31.93
C PHE A 77 15.27 5.63 -31.66
N ILE A 78 15.16 5.06 -30.45
CA ILE A 78 15.84 3.80 -30.07
C ILE A 78 15.40 2.64 -30.96
N SER A 79 14.11 2.60 -31.35
CA SER A 79 13.56 1.52 -32.17
C SER A 79 14.03 1.58 -33.63
N ASN A 80 14.23 2.79 -34.16
CA ASN A 80 14.40 3.02 -35.60
C ASN A 80 15.84 3.33 -36.02
N ASN A 81 16.78 3.46 -35.08
CA ASN A 81 18.16 3.85 -35.37
C ASN A 81 19.18 2.75 -35.02
N SER A 82 20.37 2.86 -35.62
CA SER A 82 21.48 1.95 -35.34
C SER A 82 22.01 2.11 -33.91
N LEU A 83 22.55 1.03 -33.35
CA LEU A 83 23.09 1.02 -32.00
C LEU A 83 24.14 2.13 -31.77
N LYS A 84 24.98 2.43 -32.78
CA LYS A 84 25.99 3.51 -32.71
C LYS A 84 25.35 4.87 -32.42
N LYS A 85 24.23 5.20 -33.06
CA LYS A 85 23.49 6.45 -32.80
C LYS A 85 22.80 6.41 -31.44
N VAL A 86 22.21 5.27 -31.08
CA VAL A 86 21.52 5.09 -29.80
C VAL A 86 22.46 5.25 -28.61
N LYS A 87 23.73 4.80 -28.70
CA LYS A 87 24.71 4.96 -27.61
C LYS A 87 24.95 6.41 -27.20
N ILE A 88 24.72 7.38 -28.08
CA ILE A 88 24.84 8.82 -27.77
C ILE A 88 23.82 9.23 -26.69
N LEU A 89 22.72 8.49 -26.56
CA LEU A 89 21.63 8.77 -25.63
C LEU A 89 21.73 7.98 -24.31
N ASP A 90 22.81 7.22 -24.08
CA ASP A 90 22.89 6.28 -22.94
C ASP A 90 22.75 6.98 -21.58
N ASP A 91 23.38 8.14 -21.40
CA ASP A 91 23.27 8.89 -20.15
C ASP A 91 21.86 9.44 -19.92
N LEU A 92 21.16 9.83 -21.00
CA LEU A 92 19.75 10.23 -20.93
C LEU A 92 18.85 9.04 -20.59
N VAL A 93 19.07 7.88 -21.22
CA VAL A 93 18.33 6.65 -20.92
C VAL A 93 18.52 6.24 -19.46
N GLN A 94 19.74 6.36 -18.93
CA GLN A 94 20.02 6.11 -17.52
C GLN A 94 19.32 7.10 -16.60
N ALA A 95 19.41 8.41 -16.88
CA ALA A 95 18.78 9.46 -16.07
C ALA A 95 17.24 9.34 -16.03
N ILE A 96 16.62 8.78 -17.07
CA ILE A 96 15.17 8.54 -17.11
C ILE A 96 14.74 7.53 -16.04
N TYR A 97 15.45 6.42 -15.87
CA TYR A 97 15.09 5.39 -14.87
C TYR A 97 15.71 5.67 -13.50
N HIS A 98 16.91 6.24 -13.47
CA HIS A 98 17.64 6.62 -12.26
C HIS A 98 17.31 8.06 -11.81
N ASN A 99 16.02 8.40 -11.84
CA ASN A 99 15.54 9.74 -11.52
C ASN A 99 15.25 9.86 -10.02
N ASP A 100 16.10 10.56 -9.28
CA ASP A 100 15.95 10.80 -7.83
C ASP A 100 15.26 12.16 -7.54
N ASN A 101 14.08 12.36 -8.11
CA ASN A 101 13.31 13.60 -7.94
C ASN A 101 12.57 13.71 -6.60
N HIS A 102 12.60 12.67 -5.77
CA HIS A 102 11.86 12.58 -4.51
C HIS A 102 10.35 12.89 -4.58
N ILE A 103 9.67 12.66 -5.72
CA ILE A 103 8.23 12.98 -5.88
C ILE A 103 7.30 12.15 -4.98
N LEU A 104 7.78 11.02 -4.48
CA LEU A 104 7.02 10.11 -3.61
C LEU A 104 7.19 10.45 -2.12
N GLU A 105 8.09 11.38 -1.81
CA GLU A 105 8.49 11.78 -0.46
C GLU A 105 7.90 13.16 -0.13
N LYS A 106 8.69 14.25 -0.24
CA LYS A 106 8.29 15.59 0.20
C LYS A 106 7.03 16.11 -0.52
N PRO A 107 6.91 16.04 -1.86
CA PRO A 107 5.70 16.50 -2.56
C PRO A 107 4.44 15.69 -2.20
N SER A 108 4.61 14.53 -1.56
CA SER A 108 3.52 13.65 -1.12
C SER A 108 3.24 13.73 0.39
N GLU A 109 3.83 14.68 1.13
CA GLU A 109 3.64 14.82 2.59
C GLU A 109 2.19 15.06 3.01
N TRP A 110 1.39 15.69 2.16
CA TRP A 110 -0.06 15.89 2.38
C TRP A 110 -0.84 14.58 2.57
N ILE A 111 -0.29 13.43 2.15
CA ILE A 111 -0.87 12.10 2.42
C ILE A 111 -0.82 11.79 3.91
N ASN A 112 0.23 12.21 4.60
CA ASN A 112 0.37 12.02 6.05
C ASN A 112 -0.71 12.81 6.80
N ASP A 113 -1.13 13.99 6.31
CA ASP A 113 -2.24 14.75 6.91
C ASP A 113 -3.56 13.96 6.85
N ILE A 114 -3.79 13.25 5.74
CA ILE A 114 -4.94 12.35 5.59
C ILE A 114 -4.77 11.12 6.50
N GLY A 115 -3.57 10.54 6.53
CA GLY A 115 -3.20 9.43 7.39
C GLY A 115 -3.45 9.72 8.87
N ALA A 116 -3.02 10.89 9.34
CA ALA A 116 -3.20 11.38 10.70
C ALA A 116 -4.68 11.52 11.11
N THR A 117 -5.59 11.72 10.15
CA THR A 117 -7.05 11.78 10.39
C THR A 117 -7.76 10.49 10.00
N THR A 118 -7.04 9.43 9.63
CA THR A 118 -7.63 8.14 9.27
C THR A 118 -8.19 7.46 10.50
N ARG A 119 -9.39 6.93 10.35
CA ARG A 119 -10.16 6.29 11.43
C ARG A 119 -10.80 5.01 10.89
N PRO A 120 -11.10 4.01 11.72
CA PRO A 120 -11.75 2.78 11.25
C PRO A 120 -13.05 3.09 10.49
N GLN A 121 -13.76 4.14 10.92
CA GLN A 121 -14.98 4.62 10.26
C GLN A 121 -14.76 5.29 8.91
N LYS A 122 -13.64 6.00 8.72
CA LYS A 122 -13.35 6.91 7.61
C LYS A 122 -11.99 6.55 6.97
N PRO A 123 -11.94 5.55 6.08
CA PRO A 123 -10.69 5.08 5.47
C PRO A 123 -10.04 6.14 4.56
N SER A 124 -8.71 6.12 4.47
CA SER A 124 -7.89 7.13 3.76
C SER A 124 -8.12 7.21 2.25
N ALA A 125 -8.36 6.07 1.58
CA ALA A 125 -8.35 6.02 0.11
C ALA A 125 -9.38 6.95 -0.56
N ASN A 126 -10.57 7.07 0.04
CA ASN A 126 -11.62 7.97 -0.46
C ASN A 126 -11.27 9.44 -0.19
N LYS A 127 -10.65 9.75 0.95
CA LYS A 127 -10.21 11.10 1.29
C LYS A 127 -9.15 11.60 0.33
N ILE A 128 -8.20 10.73 -0.05
CA ILE A 128 -7.17 11.05 -1.06
C ILE A 128 -7.85 11.43 -2.37
N LYS A 129 -8.75 10.59 -2.88
CA LYS A 129 -9.48 10.85 -4.13
C LYS A 129 -10.26 12.17 -4.10
N GLN A 130 -10.90 12.48 -2.97
CA GLN A 130 -11.63 13.74 -2.79
C GLN A 130 -10.69 14.94 -2.76
N LYS A 131 -9.53 14.80 -2.10
CA LYS A 131 -8.54 15.88 -1.92
C LYS A 131 -7.90 16.31 -3.25
N VAL A 132 -7.63 15.37 -4.16
CA VAL A 132 -6.96 15.64 -5.46
C VAL A 132 -7.91 15.56 -6.65
N LYS A 133 -9.21 15.79 -6.44
CA LYS A 133 -10.19 15.77 -7.52
C LYS A 133 -9.90 16.90 -8.52
N ASP A 134 -9.90 16.59 -9.81
CA ASP A 134 -9.68 17.61 -10.85
C ASP A 134 -10.89 18.53 -11.05
N THR A 135 -10.58 19.73 -11.53
CA THR A 135 -11.53 20.74 -11.99
C THR A 135 -11.80 20.55 -13.49
N HIS A 136 -12.75 21.32 -14.04
CA HIS A 136 -13.13 21.20 -15.47
C HIS A 136 -12.04 21.73 -16.41
N ASN A 137 -11.15 22.60 -15.92
CA ASN A 137 -10.03 23.14 -16.68
C ASN A 137 -8.75 22.40 -16.30
N THR A 138 -8.44 21.31 -17.01
CA THR A 138 -7.16 20.60 -16.88
C THR A 138 -6.16 21.17 -17.88
N ILE A 139 -4.88 21.23 -17.49
CA ILE A 139 -3.79 21.75 -18.31
C ILE A 139 -3.23 20.64 -19.21
N ASN A 140 -3.08 19.42 -18.68
CA ASN A 140 -2.61 18.28 -19.46
C ASN A 140 -3.78 17.57 -20.16
N GLN A 141 -3.50 16.94 -21.30
CA GLN A 141 -4.49 16.13 -22.02
C GLN A 141 -4.90 14.87 -21.27
N ARG A 142 -4.02 14.36 -20.40
CA ARG A 142 -4.28 13.17 -19.58
C ARG A 142 -3.92 13.47 -18.13
N THR A 143 -4.92 13.39 -17.27
CA THR A 143 -4.73 13.54 -15.83
C THR A 143 -4.68 12.18 -15.11
N PRO A 144 -4.13 12.13 -13.89
CA PRO A 144 -4.24 10.96 -13.05
C PRO A 144 -5.70 10.50 -12.82
N ASN A 145 -6.66 11.41 -12.63
CA ASN A 145 -8.06 11.00 -12.46
C ASN A 145 -8.62 10.36 -13.74
N ASP A 146 -8.27 10.85 -14.93
CA ASP A 146 -8.73 10.28 -16.21
C ASP A 146 -8.20 8.86 -16.41
N VAL A 147 -6.91 8.66 -16.17
CA VAL A 147 -6.25 7.34 -16.20
C VAL A 147 -6.87 6.39 -15.17
N GLY A 148 -7.32 6.94 -14.04
CA GLY A 148 -8.05 6.21 -13.00
C GLY A 148 -9.48 5.82 -13.38
N GLY A 149 -10.07 6.45 -14.40
CA GLY A 149 -11.47 6.35 -14.79
C GLY A 149 -11.90 5.02 -15.40
N ILE A 150 -13.21 4.76 -15.42
CA ILE A 150 -13.79 3.51 -15.95
C ILE A 150 -13.58 3.41 -17.47
N PHE A 151 -13.80 4.51 -18.20
CA PHE A 151 -13.62 4.56 -19.65
C PHE A 151 -12.16 4.28 -20.06
N SER A 152 -11.18 4.92 -19.43
CA SER A 152 -9.76 4.66 -19.69
C SER A 152 -9.38 3.19 -19.40
N ARG A 153 -9.90 2.61 -18.31
CA ARG A 153 -9.69 1.18 -18.02
C ARG A 153 -10.24 0.30 -19.14
N LEU A 154 -11.47 0.52 -19.58
CA LEU A 154 -12.11 -0.24 -20.65
C LEU A 154 -11.35 -0.07 -21.97
N TYR A 155 -11.02 1.17 -22.34
CA TYR A 155 -10.24 1.47 -23.54
C TYR A 155 -8.86 0.78 -23.50
N SER A 156 -8.16 0.85 -22.37
CA SER A 156 -6.87 0.17 -22.18
C SER A 156 -6.96 -1.34 -22.24
N LEU A 157 -8.15 -1.94 -22.11
CA LEU A 157 -8.33 -3.37 -22.36
C LEU A 157 -8.34 -3.64 -23.85
N PHE A 158 -9.02 -2.85 -24.68
CA PHE A 158 -9.18 -3.13 -26.10
C PHE A 158 -8.15 -2.47 -27.01
N ALA A 159 -7.43 -1.45 -26.53
CA ALA A 159 -6.49 -0.69 -27.34
C ALA A 159 -5.31 -1.54 -27.86
N ASN A 160 -5.03 -1.36 -29.16
CA ASN A 160 -3.87 -1.91 -29.86
C ASN A 160 -2.54 -1.36 -29.31
N ASN A 161 -2.57 -0.12 -28.81
CA ASN A 161 -1.45 0.51 -28.14
C ASN A 161 -1.71 0.61 -26.65
N PHE A 162 -0.77 0.10 -25.85
CA PHE A 162 -0.77 0.23 -24.40
C PHE A 162 0.68 0.35 -23.94
N LYS A 163 1.07 1.58 -23.58
CA LYS A 163 2.43 1.94 -23.17
C LYS A 163 2.37 2.70 -21.83
N PRO A 164 2.30 1.99 -20.69
CA PRO A 164 1.97 2.63 -19.40
C PRO A 164 2.96 3.70 -18.93
N GLN A 165 4.21 3.63 -19.38
CA GLN A 165 5.22 4.66 -19.08
C GLN A 165 4.92 6.02 -19.77
N TYR A 166 4.06 6.06 -20.79
CA TYR A 166 3.85 7.29 -21.58
C TYR A 166 2.72 8.15 -21.04
N GLU A 167 1.99 7.65 -20.05
CA GLU A 167 0.87 8.34 -19.44
C GLU A 167 1.39 9.08 -18.20
N THR A 168 0.77 8.83 -17.05
CA THR A 168 1.09 9.52 -15.80
C THR A 168 2.20 8.84 -15.00
N ASN A 169 2.83 7.79 -15.53
CA ASN A 169 3.85 7.02 -14.82
C ASN A 169 5.23 7.67 -14.98
N LEU A 170 5.76 8.19 -13.88
CA LEU A 170 7.11 8.72 -13.80
C LEU A 170 8.01 7.67 -13.12
N PRO A 171 9.02 7.12 -13.83
CA PRO A 171 10.05 6.32 -13.19
C PRO A 171 10.71 7.11 -12.06
N SER A 172 10.99 6.46 -10.93
CA SER A 172 11.63 7.13 -9.80
C SER A 172 12.40 6.13 -8.95
N ILE A 173 13.30 6.65 -8.11
CA ILE A 173 13.91 5.86 -7.04
C ILE A 173 12.97 5.85 -5.82
N LYS A 174 12.94 4.74 -5.10
CA LYS A 174 12.24 4.59 -3.82
C LYS A 174 13.23 4.74 -2.68
N ASN A 175 13.16 5.87 -1.99
CA ASN A 175 14.00 6.13 -0.84
C ASN A 175 13.34 5.61 0.45
N TYR A 176 14.13 4.88 1.24
CA TYR A 176 13.72 4.44 2.57
C TYR A 176 14.82 4.76 3.57
N SER A 177 14.44 5.24 4.75
CA SER A 177 15.36 5.74 5.79
C SER A 177 16.35 4.69 6.30
N TYR A 178 16.00 3.41 6.22
CA TYR A 178 16.88 2.32 6.65
C TYR A 178 17.96 1.94 5.62
N LYS A 179 17.81 2.35 4.35
CA LYS A 179 18.73 1.99 3.27
C LYS A 179 19.99 2.86 3.29
N ASN A 180 21.11 2.27 2.88
CA ASN A 180 22.39 2.94 2.67
C ASN A 180 22.89 2.72 1.24
N ILE A 181 24.04 3.33 0.90
CA ILE A 181 24.62 3.28 -0.45
C ILE A 181 25.06 1.86 -0.90
N LEU A 182 25.25 0.93 0.04
CA LEU A 182 25.59 -0.46 -0.27
C LEU A 182 24.35 -1.31 -0.58
N ASN A 183 23.15 -0.80 -0.28
CA ASN A 183 21.92 -1.50 -0.61
C ASN A 183 21.58 -1.35 -2.09
N PRO A 184 20.98 -2.38 -2.72
CA PRO A 184 20.51 -2.27 -4.08
C PRO A 184 19.44 -1.18 -4.22
N VAL A 185 19.53 -0.42 -5.31
CA VAL A 185 18.58 0.64 -5.64
C VAL A 185 17.23 0.03 -5.98
N GLU A 186 16.17 0.50 -5.32
CA GLU A 186 14.80 0.12 -5.67
C GLU A 186 14.22 1.15 -6.61
N TYR A 187 13.93 0.72 -7.84
CA TYR A 187 13.24 1.54 -8.81
C TYR A 187 11.73 1.32 -8.75
N ARG A 188 11.00 2.38 -9.06
CA ARG A 188 9.56 2.35 -9.31
C ARG A 188 9.31 2.79 -10.74
N PHE A 189 8.75 1.90 -11.54
CA PHE A 189 8.23 2.18 -12.88
C PHE A 189 7.15 1.15 -13.23
N SER A 190 6.22 1.50 -14.12
CA SER A 190 5.18 0.59 -14.63
C SER A 190 5.75 -0.66 -15.31
N THR A 191 4.87 -1.60 -15.68
CA THR A 191 5.31 -2.73 -16.50
C THR A 191 6.04 -2.26 -17.75
N GLN A 192 7.15 -2.92 -18.04
CA GLN A 192 7.97 -2.62 -19.22
C GLN A 192 7.60 -3.49 -20.43
N ALA A 193 6.63 -4.40 -20.26
CA ALA A 193 5.90 -5.00 -21.36
C ALA A 193 4.77 -4.08 -21.81
N GLN A 194 4.63 -3.92 -23.11
CA GLN A 194 3.70 -3.01 -23.75
C GLN A 194 2.98 -3.68 -24.92
N ARG A 195 1.85 -3.11 -25.34
CA ARG A 195 1.28 -3.39 -26.66
C ARG A 195 1.65 -2.27 -27.61
N HIS A 196 2.20 -2.64 -28.76
CA HIS A 196 2.52 -1.72 -29.84
C HIS A 196 1.95 -2.30 -31.12
N ASN A 197 0.99 -1.59 -31.72
CA ASN A 197 0.28 -2.01 -32.92
C ASN A 197 -0.35 -3.41 -32.78
N GLY A 198 -0.93 -3.71 -31.61
CA GLY A 198 -1.58 -4.99 -31.31
C GLY A 198 -0.62 -6.08 -30.79
N GLU A 199 0.69 -5.92 -31.02
CA GLU A 199 1.69 -6.91 -30.62
C GLU A 199 2.23 -6.64 -29.21
N THR A 200 2.41 -7.71 -28.44
CA THR A 200 3.03 -7.63 -27.12
C THR A 200 4.55 -7.68 -27.25
N ARG A 201 5.24 -6.65 -26.75
CA ARG A 201 6.71 -6.54 -26.77
C ARG A 201 7.23 -5.91 -25.48
N ILE A 202 8.52 -6.07 -25.21
CA ILE A 202 9.20 -5.23 -24.20
C ILE A 202 9.56 -3.87 -24.79
N SER A 203 9.44 -2.80 -23.99
CA SER A 203 9.90 -1.46 -24.34
C SER A 203 11.37 -1.49 -24.82
N PRO A 204 11.64 -1.01 -26.04
CA PRO A 204 13.01 -0.80 -26.54
C PRO A 204 13.85 0.10 -25.62
N LEU A 205 13.22 1.12 -25.03
CA LEU A 205 13.85 2.00 -24.04
C LEU A 205 14.33 1.20 -22.82
N PHE A 206 13.48 0.32 -22.28
CA PHE A 206 13.86 -0.54 -21.15
C PHE A 206 14.97 -1.55 -21.52
N LYS A 207 14.88 -2.16 -22.71
CA LYS A 207 15.94 -3.06 -23.20
C LYS A 207 17.29 -2.34 -23.27
N ARG A 208 17.32 -1.09 -23.76
CA ARG A 208 18.56 -0.30 -23.79
C ARG A 208 19.04 0.01 -22.39
N TRP A 209 18.15 0.39 -21.47
CA TRP A 209 18.50 0.63 -20.07
C TRP A 209 19.13 -0.61 -19.41
N LEU A 210 18.57 -1.80 -19.62
CA LEU A 210 19.16 -3.07 -19.14
C LEU A 210 20.56 -3.32 -19.72
N GLN A 211 20.76 -3.08 -21.02
CA GLN A 211 22.08 -3.22 -21.65
C GLN A 211 23.10 -2.28 -21.03
N ILE A 212 22.76 -1.00 -20.84
CA ILE A 212 23.70 -0.04 -20.25
C ILE A 212 24.09 -0.49 -18.83
N ASN A 213 23.15 -0.96 -18.03
CA ASN A 213 23.46 -1.47 -16.68
C ASN A 213 24.32 -2.73 -16.72
N ALA A 214 24.07 -3.64 -17.66
CA ALA A 214 24.89 -4.83 -17.84
C ALA A 214 26.32 -4.48 -18.32
N GLU A 215 26.46 -3.51 -19.23
CA GLU A 215 27.73 -2.98 -19.75
C GLU A 215 28.55 -2.29 -18.63
N LYS A 216 27.90 -1.58 -17.70
CA LYS A 216 28.55 -0.90 -16.55
C LYS A 216 28.86 -1.83 -15.38
N SER A 217 28.29 -3.03 -15.34
CA SER A 217 28.49 -3.99 -14.24
C SER A 217 29.75 -4.82 -14.45
N SER A 218 30.37 -5.28 -13.36
CA SER A 218 31.55 -6.15 -13.45
C SER A 218 31.25 -7.43 -14.25
N SER A 219 32.27 -8.00 -14.89
CA SER A 219 32.16 -9.28 -15.60
C SER A 219 31.75 -10.42 -14.65
N THR A 220 32.11 -10.32 -13.37
CA THR A 220 31.79 -11.28 -12.32
C THR A 220 30.37 -11.17 -11.77
N GLN A 221 29.65 -10.07 -12.04
CA GLN A 221 28.25 -9.91 -11.65
C GLN A 221 27.34 -10.54 -12.73
N PRO A 222 26.70 -11.71 -12.47
CA PRO A 222 25.88 -12.38 -13.49
C PRO A 222 24.53 -11.69 -13.69
N ILE A 223 23.95 -11.15 -12.62
CA ILE A 223 22.65 -10.46 -12.63
C ILE A 223 22.83 -9.09 -11.99
N CYS A 224 22.54 -8.03 -12.75
CA CYS A 224 22.62 -6.65 -12.28
C CYS A 224 21.26 -6.09 -11.81
N HIS A 225 20.15 -6.67 -12.29
CA HIS A 225 18.80 -6.21 -11.98
C HIS A 225 17.82 -7.35 -11.74
N ILE A 226 16.98 -7.23 -10.71
CA ILE A 226 15.86 -8.16 -10.46
C ILE A 226 14.52 -7.45 -10.73
N TYR A 227 13.76 -7.98 -11.67
CA TYR A 227 12.41 -7.55 -11.98
C TYR A 227 11.38 -8.44 -11.29
N PHE A 228 10.81 -7.96 -10.18
CA PHE A 228 9.69 -8.64 -9.54
C PHE A 228 8.38 -8.26 -10.24
N ASN A 229 7.90 -9.17 -11.09
CA ASN A 229 6.64 -9.04 -11.80
C ASN A 229 5.46 -9.45 -10.90
N ASN A 230 4.47 -8.57 -10.78
CA ASN A 230 3.22 -8.81 -10.08
C ASN A 230 2.00 -8.78 -11.02
N LEU A 231 2.22 -8.88 -12.34
CA LEU A 231 1.17 -9.12 -13.32
C LEU A 231 0.62 -10.55 -13.20
N ALA A 232 -0.61 -10.75 -13.66
CA ALA A 232 -1.21 -12.08 -13.73
C ALA A 232 -0.45 -12.98 -14.73
N LEU A 233 -0.41 -14.28 -14.44
CA LEU A 233 0.13 -15.31 -15.31
C LEU A 233 -0.93 -16.37 -15.61
N ASP A 234 -1.60 -16.86 -14.58
CA ASP A 234 -2.52 -17.99 -14.70
C ASP A 234 -3.94 -17.48 -14.92
N ARG A 235 -4.23 -17.00 -16.13
CA ARG A 235 -5.55 -16.51 -16.52
C ARG A 235 -6.04 -17.22 -17.78
N SER A 236 -7.33 -17.47 -17.86
CA SER A 236 -7.96 -18.07 -19.05
C SER A 236 -8.07 -17.02 -20.17
N ASP A 237 -8.22 -17.47 -21.41
CA ASP A 237 -8.48 -16.56 -22.54
C ASP A 237 -9.88 -15.93 -22.49
N LEU A 238 -10.80 -16.53 -21.73
CA LEU A 238 -12.13 -15.95 -21.44
C LEU A 238 -12.03 -14.73 -20.51
N ASP A 239 -10.97 -14.65 -19.69
CA ASP A 239 -10.61 -13.43 -18.98
C ASP A 239 -9.77 -12.52 -19.90
N ILE A 240 -10.44 -11.61 -20.61
CA ILE A 240 -9.81 -10.69 -21.57
C ILE A 240 -8.72 -9.84 -20.88
N ALA A 241 -8.96 -9.38 -19.65
CA ALA A 241 -8.01 -8.55 -18.92
C ALA A 241 -6.80 -9.38 -18.46
N GLY A 242 -7.08 -10.52 -17.84
CA GLY A 242 -6.06 -11.45 -17.35
C GLY A 242 -5.21 -12.06 -18.45
N SER A 243 -5.79 -12.42 -19.59
CA SER A 243 -5.05 -12.97 -20.74
C SER A 243 -4.06 -11.96 -21.34
N LYS A 244 -4.40 -10.66 -21.34
CA LYS A 244 -3.47 -9.60 -21.75
C LYS A 244 -2.32 -9.43 -20.76
N GLU A 245 -2.60 -9.48 -19.45
CA GLU A 245 -1.53 -9.50 -18.44
C GLU A 245 -0.65 -10.75 -18.53
N ARG A 246 -1.24 -11.92 -18.80
CA ARG A 246 -0.50 -13.16 -19.06
C ARG A 246 0.49 -12.98 -20.21
N LYS A 247 0.06 -12.39 -21.34
CA LYS A 247 0.95 -12.09 -22.48
C LYS A 247 2.12 -11.19 -22.07
N PHE A 248 1.87 -10.16 -21.26
CA PHE A 248 2.93 -9.30 -20.72
C PHE A 248 3.91 -10.07 -19.83
N THR A 249 3.40 -10.88 -18.90
CA THR A 249 4.24 -11.72 -18.05
C THR A 249 5.12 -12.65 -18.90
N LEU A 250 4.55 -13.35 -19.88
CA LEU A 250 5.30 -14.25 -20.75
C LEU A 250 6.41 -13.52 -21.52
N GLU A 251 6.13 -12.32 -22.01
CA GLU A 251 7.11 -11.50 -22.74
C GLU A 251 8.23 -10.99 -21.82
N LEU A 252 7.91 -10.58 -20.58
CA LEU A 252 8.92 -10.18 -19.58
C LEU A 252 9.90 -11.32 -19.29
N HIS A 253 9.40 -12.55 -19.11
CA HIS A 253 10.25 -13.73 -18.90
C HIS A 253 11.18 -14.04 -20.08
N LYS A 254 10.94 -13.53 -21.29
CA LYS A 254 11.88 -13.70 -22.42
C LYS A 254 13.15 -12.87 -22.25
N LEU A 255 13.17 -11.84 -21.39
CA LEU A 255 14.35 -11.02 -21.16
C LEU A 255 15.53 -11.83 -20.63
N GLU A 256 15.28 -12.85 -19.79
CA GLU A 256 16.33 -13.71 -19.24
C GLU A 256 17.08 -14.52 -20.30
N LYS A 257 16.50 -14.71 -21.49
CA LYS A 257 17.14 -15.45 -22.59
C LYS A 257 18.31 -14.70 -23.21
N ASN A 258 18.41 -13.39 -22.99
CA ASN A 258 19.48 -12.58 -23.52
C ASN A 258 20.47 -12.20 -22.40
N PRO A 259 21.68 -12.79 -22.39
CA PRO A 259 22.67 -12.54 -21.34
C PRO A 259 23.15 -11.09 -21.29
N ASN A 260 23.02 -10.33 -22.38
CA ASN A 260 23.43 -8.91 -22.44
C ASN A 260 22.54 -8.00 -21.59
N TYR A 261 21.42 -8.49 -21.06
CA TYR A 261 20.58 -7.73 -20.14
C TYR A 261 20.90 -7.99 -18.67
N LYS A 262 21.62 -9.09 -18.34
CA LYS A 262 21.95 -9.50 -16.96
C LYS A 262 20.77 -9.27 -15.98
N VAL A 263 19.58 -9.74 -16.35
CA VAL A 263 18.33 -9.50 -15.62
C VAL A 263 17.71 -10.82 -15.18
N LEU A 264 17.14 -10.81 -13.97
CA LEU A 264 16.35 -11.90 -13.42
C LEU A 264 14.89 -11.43 -13.31
N VAL A 265 13.95 -12.21 -13.86
CA VAL A 265 12.52 -11.89 -13.88
C VAL A 265 11.76 -12.94 -13.08
N ILE A 266 11.16 -12.52 -11.98
CA ILE A 266 10.42 -13.42 -11.08
C ILE A 266 8.98 -12.94 -11.00
N THR A 267 8.03 -13.82 -11.31
CA THR A 267 6.60 -13.51 -11.11
C THR A 267 6.15 -14.02 -9.76
N LEU A 268 5.62 -13.10 -8.95
CA LEU A 268 5.10 -13.39 -7.61
C LEU A 268 3.63 -12.99 -7.50
N PRO A 269 2.79 -13.79 -6.83
CA PRO A 269 1.36 -13.55 -6.71
C PRO A 269 1.08 -12.22 -6.03
N ALA A 270 -0.02 -11.56 -6.39
CA ALA A 270 -0.38 -10.28 -5.76
C ALA A 270 -1.89 -10.02 -5.64
N HIS A 271 -2.71 -10.70 -6.44
CA HIS A 271 -4.18 -10.71 -6.30
C HIS A 271 -4.73 -12.04 -6.85
N GLU A 272 -5.84 -12.50 -6.28
CA GLU A 272 -6.50 -13.80 -6.57
C GLU A 272 -5.72 -15.04 -6.10
N GLY A 273 -6.32 -16.22 -6.23
CA GLY A 273 -5.78 -17.46 -5.68
C GLY A 273 -5.53 -17.34 -4.17
N LEU A 274 -4.31 -17.61 -3.72
CA LEU A 274 -3.92 -17.43 -2.31
C LEU A 274 -3.97 -15.96 -1.83
N MET A 275 -4.00 -15.00 -2.76
CA MET A 275 -4.05 -13.55 -2.53
C MET A 275 -5.43 -12.95 -2.84
N ASP A 276 -6.51 -13.74 -2.75
CA ASP A 276 -7.86 -13.25 -3.04
C ASP A 276 -8.27 -12.05 -2.17
N SER A 277 -8.97 -11.11 -2.79
CA SER A 277 -9.38 -9.85 -2.17
C SER A 277 -10.35 -10.00 -1.00
N ASN A 278 -10.98 -11.17 -0.82
CA ASN A 278 -11.94 -11.43 0.25
C ASN A 278 -11.40 -12.35 1.35
N HIS A 279 -10.24 -12.99 1.17
CA HIS A 279 -9.70 -13.95 2.15
C HIS A 279 -9.51 -13.34 3.55
N TYR A 280 -9.13 -12.06 3.65
CA TYR A 280 -9.00 -11.37 4.94
C TYR A 280 -10.29 -11.33 5.77
N LYS A 281 -11.46 -11.60 5.16
CA LYS A 281 -12.76 -11.61 5.85
C LYS A 281 -13.09 -12.95 6.49
N ILE A 282 -12.35 -14.02 6.14
CA ILE A 282 -12.70 -15.40 6.49
C ILE A 282 -11.84 -15.83 7.68
N ASN A 283 -12.42 -15.73 8.89
CA ASN A 283 -11.75 -16.05 10.16
C ASN A 283 -12.30 -17.30 10.86
N ASN A 284 -13.47 -17.80 10.43
CA ASN A 284 -14.22 -18.83 11.15
C ASN A 284 -13.92 -20.25 10.65
N ASP A 285 -13.22 -20.38 9.52
CA ASP A 285 -12.80 -21.67 8.99
C ASP A 285 -11.58 -22.23 9.73
N ARG A 286 -11.41 -23.55 9.67
CA ARG A 286 -10.32 -24.26 10.37
C ARG A 286 -9.56 -25.10 9.37
N LEU A 287 -8.41 -24.58 8.93
CA LEU A 287 -7.52 -25.26 7.99
C LEU A 287 -6.36 -25.92 8.76
N PRO A 288 -6.10 -27.23 8.59
CA PRO A 288 -4.96 -27.89 9.20
C PRO A 288 -3.64 -27.28 8.72
N ILE A 289 -2.75 -26.90 9.64
CA ILE A 289 -1.50 -26.21 9.29
C ILE A 289 -0.61 -27.03 8.36
N LEU A 290 -0.52 -28.36 8.56
CA LEU A 290 0.28 -29.22 7.70
C LEU A 290 -0.21 -29.20 6.25
N SER A 291 -1.53 -29.16 6.05
CA SER A 291 -2.14 -29.06 4.72
C SER A 291 -1.80 -27.73 4.05
N VAL A 292 -1.93 -26.63 4.79
CA VAL A 292 -1.58 -25.28 4.29
C VAL A 292 -0.09 -25.16 3.98
N PHE A 293 0.77 -25.71 4.84
CA PHE A 293 2.22 -25.70 4.62
C PHE A 293 2.60 -26.45 3.34
N ASN A 294 2.03 -27.64 3.12
CA ASN A 294 2.27 -28.43 1.92
C ASN A 294 1.73 -27.74 0.66
N GLU A 295 0.56 -27.12 0.74
CA GLU A 295 -0.01 -26.31 -0.34
C GLU A 295 0.93 -25.15 -0.73
N PHE A 296 1.46 -24.41 0.24
CA PHE A 296 2.42 -23.34 -0.01
C PHE A 296 3.73 -23.85 -0.62
N LEU A 297 4.26 -24.95 -0.10
CA LEU A 297 5.48 -25.56 -0.63
C LEU A 297 5.28 -26.00 -2.09
N ASP A 298 4.14 -26.61 -2.39
CA ASP A 298 3.80 -27.06 -3.73
C ASP A 298 3.71 -25.89 -4.71
N VAL A 299 3.02 -24.81 -4.34
CA VAL A 299 2.96 -23.59 -5.16
C VAL A 299 4.35 -22.96 -5.34
N ALA A 300 5.17 -22.88 -4.29
CA ALA A 300 6.52 -22.34 -4.36
C ALA A 300 7.47 -23.18 -5.24
N LYS A 301 7.29 -24.50 -5.27
CA LYS A 301 7.96 -25.43 -6.20
C LYS A 301 7.45 -25.33 -7.64
N GLY A 302 6.47 -24.46 -7.90
CA GLY A 302 5.92 -24.20 -9.24
C GLY A 302 4.76 -25.10 -9.63
N LYS A 303 4.18 -25.86 -8.68
CA LYS A 303 2.94 -26.59 -8.96
C LYS A 303 1.76 -25.63 -9.07
N ARG A 304 0.78 -26.00 -9.89
CA ARG A 304 -0.45 -25.23 -10.05
C ARG A 304 -1.34 -25.40 -8.82
N HIS A 305 -1.84 -24.29 -8.29
CA HIS A 305 -2.77 -24.26 -7.17
C HIS A 305 -4.12 -24.84 -7.59
N LYS A 306 -4.87 -25.42 -6.63
CA LYS A 306 -6.17 -26.05 -6.88
C LYS A 306 -7.23 -25.13 -7.49
N SER A 307 -7.13 -23.82 -7.27
CA SER A 307 -8.02 -22.83 -7.91
C SER A 307 -7.69 -22.58 -9.40
N GLY A 308 -6.63 -23.20 -9.92
CA GLY A 308 -6.11 -22.94 -11.26
C GLY A 308 -5.24 -21.69 -11.37
N ILE A 309 -5.07 -20.92 -10.28
CA ILE A 309 -4.34 -19.64 -10.24
C ILE A 309 -3.22 -19.73 -9.19
N SER A 310 -1.96 -19.79 -9.65
CA SER A 310 -0.77 -19.72 -8.78
C SER A 310 -0.06 -18.38 -8.89
N ASP A 311 0.05 -17.79 -10.09
CA ASP A 311 0.81 -16.56 -10.38
C ASP A 311 2.25 -16.57 -9.84
N PHE A 312 2.88 -17.74 -9.82
CA PHE A 312 4.22 -17.95 -9.30
C PHE A 312 5.11 -18.55 -10.38
N ARG A 313 6.15 -17.83 -10.82
CA ARG A 313 7.06 -18.30 -11.86
C ARG A 313 8.48 -17.82 -11.65
N MET A 314 9.41 -18.78 -11.69
CA MET A 314 10.85 -18.62 -11.82
C MET A 314 11.31 -19.54 -12.95
N SER A 315 12.24 -19.09 -13.80
CA SER A 315 12.86 -19.95 -14.80
C SER A 315 13.70 -21.06 -14.17
N ARG A 316 14.10 -22.04 -14.96
CA ARG A 316 14.97 -23.12 -14.49
C ARG A 316 16.34 -22.57 -14.10
N GLU A 317 16.84 -21.60 -14.86
CA GLU A 317 18.09 -20.90 -14.65
C GLU A 317 18.03 -20.08 -13.36
N ALA A 318 16.93 -19.34 -13.12
CA ALA A 318 16.67 -18.64 -11.87
C ALA A 318 16.70 -19.60 -10.67
N ARG A 319 15.97 -20.73 -10.75
CA ARG A 319 15.97 -21.74 -9.67
C ARG A 319 17.36 -22.33 -9.44
N LYS A 320 18.13 -22.61 -10.51
CA LYS A 320 19.51 -23.09 -10.40
C LYS A 320 20.42 -22.07 -9.72
N GLN A 321 20.32 -20.78 -10.06
CA GLN A 321 21.11 -19.73 -9.41
C GLN A 321 20.74 -19.54 -7.94
N LEU A 322 19.44 -19.61 -7.62
CA LEU A 322 18.94 -19.37 -6.27
C LEU A 322 19.14 -20.56 -5.33
N PHE A 323 19.05 -21.80 -5.84
CA PHE A 323 18.98 -22.99 -5.00
C PHE A 323 20.03 -24.05 -5.35
N GLY A 324 20.65 -23.98 -6.53
CA GLY A 324 21.57 -25.00 -7.04
C GLY A 324 20.84 -26.26 -7.49
N THR A 325 20.40 -27.08 -6.53
CA THR A 325 19.75 -28.39 -6.77
C THR A 325 18.30 -28.40 -6.28
N SER A 326 17.47 -29.30 -6.81
CA SER A 326 16.08 -29.46 -6.38
C SER A 326 15.95 -29.86 -4.90
N LYS A 327 16.92 -30.60 -4.35
CA LYS A 327 16.97 -30.96 -2.93
C LYS A 327 17.20 -29.71 -2.06
N ASN A 328 18.16 -28.87 -2.45
CA ASN A 328 18.45 -27.62 -1.76
C ASN A 328 17.30 -26.61 -1.89
N GLU A 329 16.62 -26.59 -3.04
CA GLU A 329 15.41 -25.80 -3.24
C GLU A 329 14.35 -26.18 -2.21
N GLU A 330 14.02 -27.47 -2.08
CA GLU A 330 13.01 -27.91 -1.12
C GLU A 330 13.39 -27.57 0.33
N ILE A 331 14.65 -27.82 0.72
CA ILE A 331 15.17 -27.47 2.06
C ILE A 331 15.04 -25.96 2.31
N THR A 332 15.43 -25.15 1.33
CA THR A 332 15.39 -23.68 1.42
C THR A 332 13.96 -23.18 1.51
N LEU A 333 13.06 -23.62 0.64
CA LEU A 333 11.66 -23.23 0.65
C LEU A 333 10.97 -23.64 1.95
N LYS A 334 11.21 -24.87 2.44
CA LYS A 334 10.70 -25.32 3.75
C LYS A 334 11.19 -24.41 4.89
N ARG A 335 12.47 -24.03 4.88
CA ARG A 335 13.05 -23.12 5.89
C ARG A 335 12.40 -21.73 5.85
N LEU A 336 12.24 -21.15 4.67
CA LEU A 336 11.62 -19.83 4.48
C LEU A 336 10.13 -19.83 4.84
N LEU A 337 9.41 -20.91 4.51
CA LEU A 337 8.01 -21.10 4.95
C LEU A 337 7.93 -21.21 6.47
N LYS A 338 8.77 -22.03 7.12
CA LYS A 338 8.83 -22.12 8.59
C LYS A 338 9.06 -20.75 9.24
N LYS A 339 9.99 -19.95 8.70
CA LYS A 339 10.19 -18.57 9.15
C LYS A 339 8.93 -17.71 9.01
N SER A 340 8.17 -17.88 7.92
CA SER A 340 6.93 -17.13 7.70
C SER A 340 5.83 -17.49 8.69
N PHE A 341 5.64 -18.77 9.00
CA PHE A 341 4.71 -19.22 10.05
C PHE A 341 5.13 -18.68 11.43
N LYS A 342 6.44 -18.71 11.73
CA LYS A 342 7.01 -18.17 12.97
C LYS A 342 6.82 -16.66 13.09
N ALA A 343 7.12 -15.92 12.02
CA ALA A 343 6.97 -14.47 11.98
C ALA A 343 5.51 -14.03 12.22
N GLN A 344 4.55 -14.83 11.78
CA GLN A 344 3.12 -14.61 12.02
C GLN A 344 2.62 -15.20 13.35
N GLY A 345 3.47 -15.85 14.16
CA GLY A 345 3.11 -16.43 15.46
C GLY A 345 2.19 -17.65 15.38
N LEU A 346 2.15 -18.34 14.24
CA LEU A 346 1.19 -19.43 13.98
C LEU A 346 1.84 -20.82 13.94
N GLU A 347 3.13 -20.93 14.25
CA GLU A 347 3.89 -22.19 14.16
C GLU A 347 3.42 -23.29 15.12
N LYS A 348 2.80 -22.91 16.25
CA LYS A 348 2.32 -23.83 17.30
C LYS A 348 0.83 -24.20 17.16
N ASN A 349 0.12 -23.58 16.23
CA ASN A 349 -1.31 -23.81 16.08
C ASN A 349 -1.56 -25.18 15.41
N HIS A 350 -2.71 -25.78 15.67
CA HIS A 350 -3.17 -26.96 14.92
C HIS A 350 -3.95 -26.55 13.67
N PHE A 351 -4.77 -25.51 13.80
CA PHE A 351 -5.61 -24.96 12.75
C PHE A 351 -5.38 -23.46 12.59
N ILE A 352 -5.55 -22.98 11.35
CA ILE A 352 -5.55 -21.55 11.02
C ILE A 352 -6.73 -21.21 10.11
N SER A 353 -7.14 -19.95 10.10
CA SER A 353 -8.16 -19.44 9.20
C SER A 353 -7.62 -19.14 7.80
N THR A 354 -8.51 -18.95 6.82
CA THR A 354 -8.14 -18.46 5.49
C THR A 354 -7.49 -17.07 5.53
N ALA A 355 -7.91 -16.18 6.43
CA ALA A 355 -7.25 -14.88 6.62
C ALA A 355 -5.80 -15.04 7.13
N GLN A 356 -5.57 -15.93 8.10
CA GLN A 356 -4.23 -16.25 8.61
C GLN A 356 -3.36 -16.92 7.54
N LYS A 357 -3.94 -17.82 6.74
CA LYS A 357 -3.30 -18.41 5.56
C LYS A 357 -2.83 -17.33 4.59
N GLN A 358 -3.69 -16.35 4.23
CA GLN A 358 -3.29 -15.23 3.37
C GLN A 358 -2.14 -14.41 3.97
N ALA A 359 -2.18 -14.13 5.27
CA ALA A 359 -1.12 -13.38 5.97
C ALA A 359 0.25 -14.09 5.89
N ILE A 360 0.28 -15.40 6.14
CA ILE A 360 1.50 -16.22 6.03
C ILE A 360 2.01 -16.22 4.59
N TRP A 361 1.13 -16.43 3.61
CA TRP A 361 1.52 -16.47 2.21
C TRP A 361 2.09 -15.14 1.73
N LEU A 362 1.44 -14.02 2.09
CA LEU A 362 1.95 -12.68 1.81
C LEU A 362 3.35 -12.50 2.41
N HIS A 363 3.52 -12.83 3.70
CA HIS A 363 4.82 -12.70 4.36
C HIS A 363 5.91 -13.54 3.67
N PHE A 364 5.58 -14.78 3.30
CA PHE A 364 6.50 -15.65 2.57
C PHE A 364 6.93 -15.04 1.24
N ILE A 365 5.99 -14.69 0.35
CA ILE A 365 6.34 -14.24 -1.00
C ILE A 365 6.88 -12.80 -1.02
N LYS A 366 6.39 -11.90 -0.17
CA LYS A 366 6.75 -10.47 -0.18
C LYS A 366 7.94 -10.15 0.72
N TYR A 367 8.25 -11.02 1.68
CA TYR A 367 9.38 -10.82 2.57
C TYR A 367 10.39 -11.96 2.53
N GLU A 368 10.11 -13.13 3.11
CA GLU A 368 11.14 -14.17 3.33
C GLU A 368 11.79 -14.65 2.02
N LEU A 369 10.99 -14.99 1.01
CA LEU A 369 11.48 -15.41 -0.30
C LEU A 369 12.11 -14.25 -1.07
N THR A 370 11.48 -13.08 -1.07
CA THR A 370 11.99 -11.89 -1.77
C THR A 370 13.34 -11.44 -1.20
N ASN A 371 13.47 -11.41 0.13
CA ASN A 371 14.71 -11.09 0.83
C ASN A 371 15.80 -12.13 0.56
N TYR A 372 15.44 -13.43 0.56
CA TYR A 372 16.36 -14.48 0.16
C TYR A 372 16.89 -14.25 -1.26
N ILE A 373 16.00 -14.00 -2.23
CA ILE A 373 16.37 -13.73 -3.62
C ILE A 373 17.33 -12.55 -3.73
N ILE A 374 16.99 -11.41 -3.11
CA ILE A 374 17.83 -10.20 -3.18
C ILE A 374 19.20 -10.46 -2.54
N ASN A 375 19.26 -11.14 -1.39
CA ASN A 375 20.51 -11.40 -0.68
C ASN A 375 21.38 -12.46 -1.37
N THR A 376 20.78 -13.43 -2.07
CA THR A 376 21.50 -14.47 -2.81
C THR A 376 22.05 -13.94 -4.14
N ILE A 377 21.25 -13.13 -4.85
CA ILE A 377 21.63 -12.59 -6.17
C ILE A 377 22.52 -11.35 -6.04
N GLN A 378 22.35 -10.57 -4.97
CA GLN A 378 23.08 -9.32 -4.72
C GLN A 378 23.09 -8.39 -5.94
N PRO A 379 21.91 -8.02 -6.49
CA PRO A 379 21.85 -7.20 -7.69
C PRO A 379 22.30 -5.76 -7.36
N ASN A 380 22.58 -4.95 -8.40
CA ASN A 380 22.75 -3.51 -8.22
C ASN A 380 21.41 -2.82 -7.96
N SER A 381 20.33 -3.39 -8.50
CA SER A 381 18.99 -2.81 -8.38
C SER A 381 17.87 -3.83 -8.51
N PHE A 382 16.67 -3.44 -8.12
CA PHE A 382 15.46 -4.23 -8.35
C PHE A 382 14.24 -3.31 -8.49
N ASN A 383 13.11 -3.86 -8.92
CA ASN A 383 11.82 -3.17 -8.89
C ASN A 383 10.68 -4.15 -8.59
N PHE A 384 9.58 -3.62 -8.04
CA PHE A 384 8.30 -4.33 -7.93
C PHE A 384 7.30 -3.71 -8.90
N SER A 385 6.94 -4.42 -9.96
CA SER A 385 6.06 -3.86 -10.99
C SER A 385 4.81 -4.69 -11.23
N CYS A 386 3.68 -3.99 -11.27
CA CYS A 386 2.46 -4.46 -11.92
C CYS A 386 2.19 -3.59 -13.14
N LYS A 387 0.93 -3.44 -13.57
CA LYS A 387 0.57 -2.57 -14.70
C LYS A 387 1.15 -1.15 -14.54
N ASP A 388 0.93 -0.52 -13.39
CA ASP A 388 1.36 0.87 -13.12
C ASP A 388 2.33 0.99 -11.94
N ALA A 389 2.73 -0.14 -11.34
CA ALA A 389 3.53 -0.19 -10.11
C ALA A 389 2.95 0.66 -8.95
N ILE A 390 1.62 0.64 -8.79
CA ILE A 390 0.91 1.28 -7.67
C ILE A 390 0.27 0.26 -6.73
N ASP A 391 -0.79 -0.48 -7.11
CA ASP A 391 -1.54 -1.28 -6.13
C ASP A 391 -0.77 -2.56 -5.74
N ARG A 392 -0.57 -3.47 -6.68
CA ARG A 392 0.22 -4.71 -6.48
C ARG A 392 1.71 -4.43 -6.27
N GLY A 393 2.24 -3.40 -6.92
CA GLY A 393 3.64 -2.98 -6.80
C GLY A 393 3.93 -2.37 -5.42
N ALA A 394 3.11 -1.42 -4.95
CA ALA A 394 3.27 -0.84 -3.61
C ALA A 394 3.00 -1.89 -2.53
N LEU A 395 2.05 -2.83 -2.72
CA LEU A 395 1.90 -3.94 -1.76
C LEU A 395 3.21 -4.70 -1.55
N SER A 396 3.89 -5.07 -2.63
CA SER A 396 5.17 -5.77 -2.53
C SER A 396 6.25 -4.88 -1.91
N SER A 397 6.41 -3.64 -2.41
CA SER A 397 7.43 -2.68 -1.97
C SER A 397 7.26 -2.27 -0.50
N SER A 398 6.09 -1.74 -0.13
CA SER A 398 5.82 -1.24 1.23
C SER A 398 5.95 -2.34 2.27
N TYR A 399 5.45 -3.55 1.98
CA TYR A 399 5.55 -4.67 2.92
C TYR A 399 6.99 -5.16 3.07
N TYR A 400 7.71 -5.33 1.95
CA TYR A 400 9.12 -5.74 1.97
C TYR A 400 9.96 -4.77 2.81
N ASN A 401 9.86 -3.47 2.52
CA ASN A 401 10.66 -2.44 3.17
C ASN A 401 10.28 -2.27 4.65
N LEU A 402 8.99 -2.35 5.02
CA LEU A 402 8.56 -2.34 6.42
C LEU A 402 9.20 -3.51 7.19
N MET A 403 9.00 -4.74 6.71
CA MET A 403 9.53 -5.92 7.40
C MET A 403 11.07 -5.92 7.47
N ARG A 404 11.74 -5.45 6.41
CA ARG A 404 13.20 -5.34 6.38
C ARG A 404 13.72 -4.33 7.40
N SER A 405 13.06 -3.18 7.51
CA SER A 405 13.39 -2.15 8.49
C SER A 405 13.25 -2.65 9.94
N LEU A 406 12.23 -3.47 10.20
CA LEU A 406 12.01 -4.09 11.51
C LEU A 406 13.07 -5.14 11.84
N GLU A 407 13.46 -5.99 10.87
CA GLU A 407 14.53 -7.00 11.02
C GLU A 407 15.89 -6.35 11.28
N LEU A 408 16.20 -5.26 10.58
CA LEU A 408 17.45 -4.50 10.73
C LEU A 408 17.48 -3.62 11.98
N ASN A 409 16.39 -3.60 12.77
CA ASN A 409 16.21 -2.72 13.92
C ASN A 409 16.45 -1.22 13.59
N LYS A 410 16.06 -0.82 12.38
CA LYS A 410 16.04 0.56 11.88
C LYS A 410 14.65 0.82 11.29
N PRO A 411 13.60 0.83 12.14
CA PRO A 411 12.22 0.85 11.65
C PRO A 411 11.94 2.11 10.84
N ILE A 412 11.24 1.97 9.72
CA ILE A 412 10.68 3.13 9.02
C ILE A 412 9.59 3.79 9.88
N THR A 413 9.40 5.10 9.68
CA THR A 413 8.35 5.86 10.37
C THR A 413 6.96 5.52 9.84
N ARG A 414 5.93 5.86 10.62
CA ARG A 414 4.53 5.73 10.18
C ARG A 414 4.29 6.51 8.89
N GLU A 415 4.76 7.75 8.85
CA GLU A 415 4.55 8.68 7.75
C GLU A 415 5.24 8.16 6.47
N GLU A 416 6.46 7.64 6.60
CA GLU A 416 7.17 7.00 5.50
C GLU A 416 6.41 5.76 4.98
N PHE A 417 5.91 4.92 5.87
CA PHE A 417 5.11 3.75 5.49
C PHE A 417 3.80 4.15 4.79
N GLU A 418 3.07 5.15 5.29
CA GLU A 418 1.83 5.65 4.68
C GLU A 418 2.07 6.23 3.28
N ARG A 419 3.13 7.05 3.08
CA ARG A 419 3.52 7.52 1.74
C ARG A 419 3.88 6.37 0.82
N SER A 420 4.61 5.37 1.32
CA SER A 420 5.02 4.22 0.50
C SER A 420 3.82 3.49 -0.11
N ILE A 421 2.69 3.45 0.62
CA ILE A 421 1.43 2.82 0.21
C ILE A 421 0.67 3.68 -0.82
N ASP A 422 0.48 4.97 -0.53
CA ASP A 422 -0.50 5.78 -1.25
C ASP A 422 0.08 6.76 -2.28
N ALA A 423 1.31 7.26 -2.09
CA ALA A 423 1.89 8.34 -2.92
C ALA A 423 1.91 8.02 -4.41
N ALA A 424 2.31 6.78 -4.72
CA ALA A 424 2.36 6.27 -6.09
C ALA A 424 0.97 6.22 -6.73
N ALA A 425 -0.05 5.78 -5.99
CA ALA A 425 -1.42 5.69 -6.49
C ALA A 425 -2.06 7.08 -6.66
N ALA A 426 -1.78 8.00 -5.73
CA ALA A 426 -2.26 9.38 -5.80
C ALA A 426 -1.70 10.09 -7.03
N SER A 427 -0.39 9.97 -7.25
CA SER A 427 0.31 10.64 -8.35
C SER A 427 -0.04 10.08 -9.73
N ILE A 428 -0.38 8.80 -9.84
CA ILE A 428 -0.67 8.16 -11.14
C ILE A 428 -2.17 8.06 -11.45
N LYS A 429 -3.02 7.85 -10.42
CA LYS A 429 -4.45 7.59 -10.61
C LYS A 429 -5.38 8.52 -9.83
N GLY A 430 -4.86 9.56 -9.17
CA GLY A 430 -5.67 10.50 -8.40
C GLY A 430 -6.41 9.86 -7.23
N ARG A 431 -5.89 8.77 -6.65
CA ARG A 431 -6.55 8.05 -5.54
C ARG A 431 -5.56 7.33 -4.62
N GLY A 432 -5.99 6.98 -3.41
CA GLY A 432 -5.22 6.05 -2.56
C GLY A 432 -5.19 4.62 -3.11
N MET A 433 -4.40 3.75 -2.48
CA MET A 433 -4.34 2.33 -2.80
C MET A 433 -5.71 1.67 -2.59
N ASN A 434 -6.08 0.74 -3.47
CA ASN A 434 -7.37 0.05 -3.42
C ASN A 434 -7.39 -1.10 -2.36
N PHE A 435 -8.12 -2.18 -2.62
CA PHE A 435 -8.26 -3.31 -1.69
C PHE A 435 -6.93 -3.96 -1.26
N HIS A 436 -5.83 -3.79 -2.00
CA HIS A 436 -4.52 -4.30 -1.62
C HIS A 436 -4.06 -3.76 -0.24
N ARG A 437 -4.53 -2.56 0.17
CA ARG A 437 -4.33 -2.05 1.54
C ARG A 437 -4.87 -3.00 2.61
N LYS A 438 -5.97 -3.70 2.33
CA LYS A 438 -6.60 -4.65 3.26
C LYS A 438 -5.81 -5.94 3.37
N ILE A 439 -5.10 -6.33 2.32
CA ILE A 439 -4.20 -7.50 2.35
C ILE A 439 -2.95 -7.18 3.18
N ILE A 440 -2.36 -6.00 3.01
CA ILE A 440 -1.28 -5.50 3.88
C ILE A 440 -1.76 -5.46 5.33
N TRP A 441 -2.93 -4.84 5.56
CA TRP A 441 -3.53 -4.75 6.88
C TRP A 441 -3.71 -6.13 7.52
N ASN A 442 -4.21 -7.13 6.78
CA ASN A 442 -4.40 -8.48 7.30
C ASN A 442 -3.08 -9.12 7.74
N ALA A 443 -2.03 -9.02 6.92
CA ALA A 443 -0.72 -9.54 7.26
C ALA A 443 -0.09 -8.82 8.47
N LEU A 444 -0.33 -7.51 8.61
CA LEU A 444 0.11 -6.75 9.77
C LEU A 444 -0.74 -7.02 11.01
N ASN A 445 -2.04 -7.31 10.86
CA ASN A 445 -2.90 -7.67 11.98
C ASN A 445 -2.40 -8.93 12.68
N VAL A 446 -2.12 -9.98 11.89
CA VAL A 446 -1.58 -11.24 12.41
C VAL A 446 -0.18 -11.02 13.01
N TYR A 447 0.69 -10.29 12.34
CA TYR A 447 2.03 -9.96 12.85
C TYR A 447 1.98 -9.19 14.17
N VAL A 448 1.15 -8.13 14.27
CA VAL A 448 1.03 -7.33 15.49
C VAL A 448 0.53 -8.18 16.65
N ASN A 449 -0.43 -9.09 16.42
CA ASN A 449 -0.89 -9.99 17.47
C ASN A 449 0.22 -10.93 17.96
N ALA A 450 1.05 -11.44 17.05
CA ALA A 450 2.18 -12.30 17.40
C ALA A 450 3.31 -11.58 18.15
N HIS A 451 3.47 -10.27 17.96
CA HIS A 451 4.58 -9.48 18.50
C HIS A 451 4.13 -8.32 19.39
N TYR A 452 2.91 -8.34 19.89
CA TYR A 452 2.27 -7.21 20.56
C TYR A 452 3.13 -6.60 21.67
N THR A 453 3.58 -7.41 22.63
CA THR A 453 4.41 -6.96 23.76
C THR A 453 5.72 -6.32 23.30
N LYS A 454 6.38 -6.88 22.27
CA LYS A 454 7.65 -6.37 21.72
C LYS A 454 7.48 -5.07 20.95
N LEU A 455 6.35 -4.93 20.24
CA LEU A 455 6.02 -3.70 19.52
C LEU A 455 5.66 -2.58 20.49
N LEU A 456 4.89 -2.90 21.52
CA LEU A 456 4.47 -1.95 22.55
C LEU A 456 5.66 -1.40 23.33
N SER A 457 6.60 -2.25 23.73
CA SER A 457 7.77 -1.83 24.52
C SER A 457 8.80 -1.02 23.72
N ASN A 458 8.68 -0.98 22.38
CA ASN A 458 9.57 -0.22 21.52
C ASN A 458 8.84 0.99 20.92
N ARG A 459 9.19 2.20 21.40
CA ARG A 459 8.57 3.46 20.97
C ARG A 459 8.58 3.65 19.45
N GLU A 460 9.67 3.31 18.77
CA GLU A 460 9.83 3.48 17.32
C GLU A 460 9.00 2.48 16.48
N LYS A 461 8.52 1.39 17.10
CA LYS A 461 7.72 0.35 16.43
C LYS A 461 6.25 0.35 16.87
N SER A 462 5.96 0.94 18.03
CA SER A 462 4.64 0.95 18.66
C SER A 462 3.54 1.56 17.79
N TRP A 463 3.88 2.52 16.93
CA TRP A 463 2.95 3.16 16.00
C TRP A 463 2.22 2.15 15.10
N LEU A 464 2.83 0.98 14.82
CA LEU A 464 2.25 -0.06 13.98
C LEU A 464 0.95 -0.64 14.57
N ILE A 465 0.88 -0.74 15.90
CA ILE A 465 -0.32 -1.17 16.63
C ILE A 465 -1.47 -0.19 16.34
N TYR A 466 -1.19 1.10 16.53
CA TYR A 466 -2.18 2.15 16.31
C TYR A 466 -2.59 2.26 14.83
N TRP A 467 -1.62 2.19 13.91
CA TRP A 467 -1.89 2.21 12.48
C TRP A 467 -2.80 1.05 12.07
N ARG A 468 -2.54 -0.16 12.57
CA ARG A 468 -3.42 -1.32 12.33
C ARG A 468 -4.83 -1.01 12.80
N ASP A 469 -4.99 -0.53 14.03
CA ASP A 469 -6.31 -0.30 14.60
C ASP A 469 -7.10 0.75 13.79
N MET A 470 -6.47 1.89 13.48
CA MET A 470 -7.09 2.98 12.71
C MET A 470 -7.42 2.62 11.25
N ASN A 471 -6.71 1.63 10.68
CA ASN A 471 -6.93 1.15 9.32
C ASN A 471 -7.79 -0.12 9.24
N CYS A 472 -8.40 -0.54 10.36
CA CYS A 472 -9.19 -1.76 10.45
C CYS A 472 -10.36 -1.80 9.43
N PRO A 473 -10.42 -2.83 8.55
CA PRO A 473 -11.57 -3.05 7.70
C PRO A 473 -12.84 -3.31 8.52
N HIS A 474 -13.99 -2.85 8.01
CA HIS A 474 -15.28 -3.01 8.70
C HIS A 474 -15.57 -4.45 9.13
N SER A 475 -15.32 -5.43 8.26
CA SER A 475 -15.56 -6.85 8.53
C SER A 475 -14.62 -7.47 9.57
N GLN A 476 -13.66 -6.72 10.11
CA GLN A 476 -12.67 -7.20 11.08
C GLN A 476 -12.74 -6.42 12.40
N ALA A 477 -13.57 -5.38 12.46
CA ALA A 477 -13.61 -4.46 13.59
C ALA A 477 -14.08 -5.13 14.89
N GLU A 478 -15.03 -6.05 14.81
CA GLU A 478 -15.53 -6.77 15.99
C GLU A 478 -14.46 -7.66 16.62
N GLU A 479 -13.79 -8.48 15.80
CA GLU A 479 -12.76 -9.39 16.30
C GLU A 479 -11.55 -8.62 16.84
N LEU A 480 -11.11 -7.59 16.11
CA LEU A 480 -10.01 -6.76 16.58
C LEU A 480 -10.36 -6.00 17.86
N LEU A 481 -11.60 -5.53 18.01
CA LEU A 481 -12.05 -4.85 19.23
C LEU A 481 -11.90 -5.76 20.46
N LYS A 482 -12.30 -7.03 20.39
CA LYS A 482 -12.15 -8.00 21.50
C LYS A 482 -10.68 -8.13 21.91
N ILE A 483 -9.81 -8.38 20.93
CA ILE A 483 -8.36 -8.49 21.16
C ILE A 483 -7.79 -7.20 21.77
N ARG A 484 -8.18 -6.03 21.25
CA ARG A 484 -7.69 -4.74 21.77
C ARG A 484 -8.18 -4.43 23.17
N LEU A 485 -9.42 -4.79 23.51
CA LEU A 485 -9.95 -4.62 24.86
C LEU A 485 -9.11 -5.40 25.86
N GLU A 486 -8.92 -6.70 25.63
CA GLU A 486 -8.09 -7.56 26.50
C GLU A 486 -6.68 -7.02 26.66
N GLN A 487 -6.02 -6.71 25.53
CA GLN A 487 -4.67 -6.17 25.52
C GLN A 487 -4.56 -4.85 26.29
N THR A 488 -5.51 -3.93 26.09
CA THR A 488 -5.46 -2.61 26.73
C THR A 488 -5.82 -2.71 28.21
N MET A 489 -6.80 -3.53 28.59
CA MET A 489 -7.12 -3.78 30.00
C MET A 489 -5.90 -4.33 30.74
N GLU A 490 -5.15 -5.26 30.13
CA GLU A 490 -3.93 -5.79 30.72
C GLU A 490 -2.84 -4.71 30.87
N GLN A 491 -2.65 -3.84 29.88
CA GLN A 491 -1.74 -2.68 30.01
C GLN A 491 -2.08 -1.81 31.23
N TYR A 492 -3.37 -1.53 31.43
CA TYR A 492 -3.82 -0.72 32.56
C TYR A 492 -3.66 -1.45 33.91
N LYS A 493 -3.92 -2.76 33.96
CA LYS A 493 -3.70 -3.58 35.16
C LYS A 493 -2.23 -3.58 35.60
N GLN A 494 -1.31 -3.51 34.64
CA GLN A 494 0.14 -3.48 34.87
C GLN A 494 0.68 -2.08 35.25
N LEU A 495 -0.15 -1.03 35.25
CA LEU A 495 0.29 0.28 35.72
C LEU A 495 0.68 0.24 37.21
N PRO A 496 1.75 0.97 37.62
CA PRO A 496 2.15 1.07 39.01
C PRO A 496 1.03 1.63 39.90
N GLU A 497 1.08 1.33 41.20
CA GLU A 497 0.11 1.81 42.20
C GLU A 497 0.48 3.17 42.81
N ASP A 498 1.34 3.95 42.15
CA ASP A 498 1.68 5.31 42.59
C ASP A 498 0.49 6.28 42.43
N GLU A 499 0.47 7.40 43.17
CA GLU A 499 -0.66 8.34 43.15
C GLU A 499 -1.01 8.88 41.75
N LYS A 500 0.00 9.08 40.89
CA LYS A 500 -0.18 9.60 39.52
C LYS A 500 -0.83 8.55 38.61
N SER A 501 -0.40 7.30 38.76
CA SER A 501 -0.87 6.15 37.98
C SER A 501 -2.21 5.62 38.48
N LYS A 502 -2.51 5.71 39.78
CA LYS A 502 -3.74 5.18 40.40
C LYS A 502 -5.02 5.77 39.81
N ASN A 503 -5.06 7.09 39.60
CA ASN A 503 -6.25 7.73 39.01
C ASN A 503 -6.41 7.39 37.52
N ILE A 504 -5.31 7.40 36.75
CA ILE A 504 -5.30 7.00 35.33
C ILE A 504 -5.75 5.54 35.20
N LYS A 505 -5.24 4.66 36.06
CA LYS A 505 -5.57 3.24 36.12
C LYS A 505 -7.06 3.02 36.36
N ARG A 506 -7.61 3.65 37.41
CA ARG A 506 -9.02 3.56 37.78
C ARG A 506 -9.94 4.03 36.65
N VAL A 507 -9.73 5.23 36.11
CA VAL A 507 -10.60 5.81 35.07
C VAL A 507 -10.46 5.05 33.75
N GLY A 508 -9.23 4.66 33.38
CA GLY A 508 -8.99 3.88 32.17
C GLY A 508 -9.63 2.50 32.21
N LEU A 509 -9.52 1.76 33.33
CA LEU A 509 -10.18 0.46 33.47
C LEU A 509 -11.71 0.59 33.43
N LYS A 510 -12.27 1.58 34.14
CA LYS A 510 -13.72 1.85 34.12
C LYS A 510 -14.24 2.09 32.69
N LEU A 511 -13.52 2.89 31.91
CA LEU A 511 -13.85 3.16 30.51
C LEU A 511 -13.81 1.91 29.63
N LEU A 512 -12.79 1.07 29.84
CA LEU A 512 -12.62 -0.18 29.10
C LEU A 512 -13.71 -1.20 29.47
N ASP A 513 -14.11 -1.27 30.74
CA ASP A 513 -15.23 -2.09 31.20
C ASP A 513 -16.55 -1.64 30.57
N THR A 514 -16.87 -0.34 30.56
CA THR A 514 -18.05 0.19 29.86
C THR A 514 -18.01 -0.14 28.36
N THR A 515 -16.83 -0.07 27.74
CA THR A 515 -16.65 -0.43 26.32
C THR A 515 -16.87 -1.92 26.08
N HIS A 516 -16.40 -2.77 27.00
CA HIS A 516 -16.61 -4.21 26.97
C HIS A 516 -18.09 -4.57 27.10
N GLU A 517 -18.81 -3.96 28.04
CA GLU A 517 -20.27 -4.13 28.19
C GLU A 517 -21.02 -3.78 26.89
N LEU A 518 -20.72 -2.62 26.29
CA LEU A 518 -21.28 -2.20 25.01
C LEU A 518 -20.93 -3.16 23.86
N ASN A 519 -19.77 -3.82 23.95
CA ASN A 519 -19.41 -4.84 22.98
C ASN A 519 -20.27 -6.11 23.11
N GLU A 520 -20.44 -6.62 24.32
CA GLU A 520 -21.23 -7.84 24.59
C GLU A 520 -22.72 -7.66 24.29
N GLN A 521 -23.25 -6.44 24.42
CA GLN A 521 -24.64 -6.09 24.09
C GLN A 521 -24.96 -6.11 22.57
N LYS A 522 -24.01 -6.49 21.70
CA LYS A 522 -24.16 -6.54 20.23
C LYS A 522 -24.69 -5.23 19.61
N ALA A 523 -24.45 -4.08 20.26
CA ALA A 523 -24.79 -2.79 19.69
C ALA A 523 -23.96 -2.53 18.41
N SER A 524 -24.52 -1.75 17.47
CA SER A 524 -23.77 -1.26 16.31
C SER A 524 -22.56 -0.42 16.74
N GLY A 525 -21.71 -0.02 15.79
CA GLY A 525 -20.63 0.93 16.07
C GLY A 525 -19.33 0.33 16.61
N LYS A 526 -19.07 -0.96 16.37
CA LYS A 526 -17.80 -1.64 16.75
C LYS A 526 -16.54 -0.87 16.33
N ARG A 527 -16.57 -0.19 15.18
CA ARG A 527 -15.49 0.68 14.69
C ARG A 527 -15.24 1.92 15.57
N LEU A 528 -16.27 2.51 16.16
CA LEU A 528 -16.14 3.62 17.13
C LEU A 528 -15.57 3.11 18.45
N LEU A 529 -16.07 1.98 18.93
CA LEU A 529 -15.58 1.36 20.16
C LEU A 529 -14.10 0.98 20.00
N LEU A 530 -13.72 0.38 18.85
CA LEU A 530 -12.32 0.09 18.54
C LEU A 530 -11.47 1.36 18.59
N GLU A 531 -11.94 2.46 17.99
CA GLU A 531 -11.24 3.72 18.04
C GLU A 531 -11.09 4.26 19.48
N ALA A 532 -12.12 4.14 20.31
CA ALA A 532 -12.08 4.55 21.70
C ALA A 532 -10.99 3.78 22.48
N VAL A 533 -10.96 2.46 22.35
CA VAL A 533 -9.93 1.60 22.97
C VAL A 533 -8.53 1.95 22.47
N SER A 534 -8.36 2.10 21.15
CA SER A 534 -7.05 2.40 20.57
C SER A 534 -6.53 3.78 20.98
N ARG A 535 -7.38 4.80 21.04
CA ARG A 535 -6.99 6.14 21.52
C ARG A 535 -6.73 6.16 23.03
N THR A 536 -7.49 5.39 23.82
CA THR A 536 -7.23 5.19 25.25
C THR A 536 -5.82 4.64 25.48
N SER A 537 -5.42 3.64 24.70
CA SER A 537 -4.09 3.05 24.73
C SER A 537 -3.01 4.02 24.23
N GLU A 538 -3.26 4.72 23.12
CA GLU A 538 -2.29 5.70 22.57
C GLU A 538 -1.98 6.83 23.56
N LEU A 539 -3.01 7.41 24.19
CA LEU A 539 -2.86 8.49 25.18
C LEU A 539 -2.13 8.05 26.46
N MET A 540 -1.94 6.75 26.70
CA MET A 540 -1.04 6.30 27.75
C MET A 540 0.41 6.68 27.46
N HIS A 541 0.83 6.53 26.20
CA HIS A 541 2.23 6.61 25.80
C HIS A 541 2.58 7.90 25.06
N LEU A 542 1.62 8.48 24.32
CA LEU A 542 1.81 9.64 23.45
C LEU A 542 0.62 10.60 23.61
N SER A 543 0.72 11.49 24.60
CA SER A 543 -0.26 12.57 24.79
C SER A 543 0.18 13.85 24.09
N SER A 544 -0.69 14.44 23.28
CA SER A 544 -0.50 15.74 22.62
C SER A 544 -1.81 16.52 22.67
N LYS A 545 -1.75 17.85 22.58
CA LYS A 545 -2.95 18.69 22.53
C LYS A 545 -3.91 18.26 21.41
N LYS A 546 -3.36 17.88 20.25
CA LYS A 546 -4.14 17.36 19.10
C LYS A 546 -4.80 16.01 19.42
N SER A 547 -4.05 15.03 19.92
CA SER A 547 -4.61 13.69 20.22
C SER A 547 -5.67 13.74 21.32
N ILE A 548 -5.52 14.63 22.31
CA ILE A 548 -6.54 14.88 23.33
C ILE A 548 -7.81 15.49 22.70
N ASN A 549 -7.67 16.49 21.82
CA ASN A 549 -8.81 17.12 21.17
C ASN A 549 -9.56 16.14 20.25
N ASP A 550 -8.84 15.32 19.50
CA ASP A 550 -9.44 14.27 18.67
C ASP A 550 -10.20 13.25 19.52
N TYR A 551 -9.71 12.94 20.73
CA TYR A 551 -10.39 12.04 21.65
C TYR A 551 -11.67 12.65 22.25
N LYS A 552 -11.66 13.95 22.57
CA LYS A 552 -12.88 14.70 22.94
C LYS A 552 -13.91 14.71 21.81
N ASN A 553 -13.47 14.88 20.56
CA ASN A 553 -14.36 14.81 19.40
C ASN A 553 -14.99 13.42 19.25
N LEU A 554 -14.23 12.35 19.48
CA LEU A 554 -14.76 10.99 19.50
C LEU A 554 -15.83 10.81 20.59
N ALA A 555 -15.64 11.40 21.78
CA ALA A 555 -16.65 11.37 22.84
C ALA A 555 -18.00 11.89 22.34
N ASN A 556 -18.01 13.02 21.62
CA ASN A 556 -19.24 13.59 21.06
C ASN A 556 -19.89 12.68 20.02
N GLU A 557 -19.08 12.01 19.18
CA GLU A 557 -19.60 11.08 18.16
C GLU A 557 -20.20 9.78 18.75
N LEU A 558 -19.89 9.45 20.00
CA LEU A 558 -20.49 8.29 20.68
C LEU A 558 -21.92 8.57 21.16
N LYS A 559 -22.27 9.84 21.41
CA LYS A 559 -23.62 10.24 21.87
C LYS A 559 -24.64 10.02 20.77
N ILE A 560 -25.84 9.58 21.16
CA ILE A 560 -26.97 9.36 20.24
C ILE A 560 -28.05 10.40 20.54
N ASN A 561 -28.29 11.29 19.59
CA ASN A 561 -29.23 12.41 19.78
C ASN A 561 -30.70 11.97 19.78
N HIS A 562 -31.05 10.92 19.04
CA HIS A 562 -32.43 10.44 18.91
C HIS A 562 -32.56 8.92 19.12
N PRO A 563 -32.37 8.42 20.36
CA PRO A 563 -32.36 6.98 20.64
C PRO A 563 -33.61 6.23 20.17
N ALA A 564 -34.79 6.83 20.33
CA ALA A 564 -36.07 6.24 19.92
C ALA A 564 -36.13 5.96 18.40
N LEU A 565 -35.55 6.82 17.56
CA LEU A 565 -35.50 6.60 16.10
C LEU A 565 -34.63 5.40 15.73
N TYR A 566 -33.53 5.17 16.45
CA TYR A 566 -32.68 3.99 16.25
C TYR A 566 -33.41 2.71 16.67
N VAL A 567 -34.15 2.74 17.79
CA VAL A 567 -34.99 1.60 18.21
C VAL A 567 -36.04 1.29 17.16
N LEU A 568 -36.83 2.28 16.75
CA LEU A 568 -37.90 2.10 15.76
C LEU A 568 -37.35 1.63 14.41
N GLY A 569 -36.30 2.29 13.89
CA GLY A 569 -35.68 1.90 12.62
C GLY A 569 -35.09 0.50 12.66
N GLY A 570 -34.42 0.13 13.76
CA GLY A 570 -33.87 -1.21 13.95
C GLY A 570 -34.95 -2.29 14.04
N LEU A 571 -36.06 -2.03 14.73
CA LEU A 571 -37.21 -2.93 14.80
C LEU A 571 -37.89 -3.10 13.43
N MET A 572 -38.02 -2.02 12.65
CA MET A 572 -38.55 -2.09 11.29
C MET A 572 -37.67 -2.94 10.39
N GLU A 573 -36.35 -2.76 10.45
CA GLU A 573 -35.41 -3.56 9.65
C GLU A 573 -35.39 -5.03 10.08
N LEU A 574 -35.47 -5.31 11.39
CA LEU A 574 -35.60 -6.66 11.92
C LEU A 574 -36.89 -7.33 11.42
N LEU A 575 -38.02 -6.62 11.44
CA LEU A 575 -39.31 -7.11 10.97
C LEU A 575 -39.29 -7.38 9.45
N LEU A 576 -38.71 -6.47 8.66
CA LEU A 576 -38.48 -6.69 7.22
C LEU A 576 -37.59 -7.92 7.00
N GLY A 577 -36.49 -8.04 7.73
CA GLY A 577 -35.59 -9.19 7.67
C GLY A 577 -36.31 -10.50 7.98
N ALA A 578 -37.16 -10.52 9.01
CA ALA A 578 -37.95 -11.69 9.39
C ALA A 578 -38.99 -12.08 8.33
N ILE A 579 -39.72 -11.11 7.76
CA ILE A 579 -40.67 -11.34 6.67
C ILE A 579 -39.96 -11.97 5.46
N PHE A 580 -38.78 -11.47 5.10
CA PHE A 580 -38.02 -11.99 3.98
C PHE A 580 -37.18 -13.23 4.31
N TYR A 581 -37.17 -13.74 5.55
CA TYR A 581 -36.31 -14.86 5.94
C TYR A 581 -36.64 -16.15 5.20
N LEU A 582 -37.90 -16.60 5.28
CA LEU A 582 -38.33 -17.81 4.57
C LEU A 582 -38.29 -17.63 3.04
N PRO A 583 -38.81 -16.53 2.44
CA PRO A 583 -38.74 -16.32 0.99
C PRO A 583 -37.32 -16.23 0.45
N SER A 584 -36.37 -15.73 1.26
CA SER A 584 -34.97 -15.62 0.87
C SER A 584 -34.13 -16.83 1.24
N LEU A 585 -34.71 -17.95 1.68
CA LEU A 585 -33.95 -19.13 2.12
C LEU A 585 -32.87 -18.79 3.18
N GLY A 586 -33.17 -17.85 4.07
CA GLY A 586 -32.26 -17.38 5.12
C GLY A 586 -31.26 -16.30 4.72
N TYR A 587 -31.22 -15.85 3.46
CA TYR A 587 -30.30 -14.78 3.04
C TYR A 587 -30.56 -13.43 3.74
N SER A 588 -31.77 -13.20 4.26
CA SER A 588 -32.11 -11.99 5.04
C SER A 588 -31.57 -11.99 6.48
N GLN A 589 -30.90 -13.05 6.97
CA GLN A 589 -30.35 -13.10 8.34
C GLN A 589 -29.46 -11.89 8.65
N LYS A 590 -28.66 -11.43 7.68
CA LYS A 590 -27.81 -10.24 7.83
C LYS A 590 -28.60 -8.96 8.13
N MET A 591 -29.81 -8.85 7.57
CA MET A 591 -30.71 -7.73 7.80
C MET A 591 -31.32 -7.81 9.21
N ILE A 592 -31.66 -9.01 9.67
CA ILE A 592 -32.11 -9.26 11.05
C ILE A 592 -31.02 -8.85 12.04
N ASP A 593 -29.79 -9.31 11.83
CA ASP A 593 -28.65 -8.99 12.69
C ASP A 593 -28.36 -7.48 12.71
N HIS A 594 -28.47 -6.82 11.54
CA HIS A 594 -28.29 -5.37 11.43
C HIS A 594 -29.40 -4.58 12.12
N GLY A 595 -30.66 -5.00 11.95
CA GLY A 595 -31.81 -4.41 12.63
C GLY A 595 -31.69 -4.53 14.15
N LEU A 596 -31.33 -5.71 14.66
CA LEU A 596 -31.08 -5.93 16.09
C LEU A 596 -29.96 -5.03 16.61
N ALA A 597 -28.82 -4.97 15.91
CA ALA A 597 -27.69 -4.12 16.31
C ALA A 597 -28.06 -2.63 16.32
N THR A 598 -28.90 -2.19 15.37
CA THR A 598 -29.40 -0.82 15.28
C THR A 598 -30.38 -0.51 16.41
N ALA A 599 -31.30 -1.44 16.74
CA ALA A 599 -32.21 -1.27 17.86
C ALA A 599 -31.46 -1.21 19.20
N ASN A 600 -30.51 -2.13 19.42
CA ASN A 600 -29.65 -2.13 20.60
C ASN A 600 -28.86 -0.83 20.73
N THR A 601 -28.49 -0.20 19.61
CA THR A 601 -27.81 1.10 19.63
C THR A 601 -28.66 2.18 20.29
N GLY A 602 -29.95 2.24 19.96
CA GLY A 602 -30.89 3.16 20.62
C GLY A 602 -31.18 2.76 22.08
N PHE A 603 -31.39 1.46 22.34
CA PHE A 603 -31.70 0.96 23.68
C PHE A 603 -30.57 1.23 24.69
N PHE A 604 -29.31 1.07 24.28
CA PHE A 604 -28.12 1.30 25.10
C PHE A 604 -27.49 2.69 24.91
N ALA A 605 -28.29 3.70 24.52
CA ALA A 605 -27.80 5.07 24.34
C ALA A 605 -27.27 5.71 25.64
N SER A 606 -27.82 5.31 26.80
CA SER A 606 -27.32 5.73 28.12
C SER A 606 -25.89 5.23 28.37
N ASN A 607 -25.61 3.96 28.09
CA ASN A 607 -24.27 3.36 28.24
C ASN A 607 -23.25 4.05 27.31
N ARG A 608 -23.66 4.45 26.10
CA ARG A 608 -22.80 5.25 25.21
C ARG A 608 -22.54 6.66 25.71
N THR A 609 -23.54 7.28 26.35
CA THR A 609 -23.38 8.59 27.00
C THR A 609 -22.42 8.47 28.19
N LYS A 610 -22.58 7.42 29.01
CA LYS A 610 -21.63 7.08 30.08
C LYS A 610 -20.20 6.92 29.55
N LEU A 611 -20.01 6.16 28.47
CA LEU A 611 -18.70 6.00 27.83
C LEU A 611 -18.13 7.35 27.35
N SER A 612 -18.97 8.20 26.75
CA SER A 612 -18.59 9.55 26.31
C SER A 612 -18.09 10.40 27.48
N ASP A 613 -18.79 10.39 28.60
CA ASP A 613 -18.42 11.17 29.77
C ASP A 613 -17.12 10.63 30.42
N GLU A 614 -16.93 9.30 30.44
CA GLU A 614 -15.68 8.65 30.89
C GLU A 614 -14.49 9.01 29.99
N ILE A 615 -14.69 9.12 28.67
CA ILE A 615 -13.67 9.60 27.72
C ILE A 615 -13.28 11.05 28.03
N LEU A 616 -14.24 11.91 28.34
CA LEU A 616 -13.99 13.31 28.68
C LEU A 616 -13.23 13.43 30.01
N GLU A 617 -13.62 12.67 31.03
CA GLU A 617 -12.90 12.56 32.31
C GLU A 617 -11.45 12.14 32.08
N PHE A 618 -11.23 11.07 31.32
CA PHE A 618 -9.88 10.58 30.99
C PHE A 618 -9.05 11.64 30.23
N SER A 619 -9.67 12.37 29.30
CA SER A 619 -9.02 13.43 28.53
C SER A 619 -8.53 14.58 29.40
N LEU A 620 -9.29 14.95 30.45
CA LEU A 620 -8.90 15.99 31.40
C LEU A 620 -7.69 15.58 32.23
N ILE A 621 -7.67 14.33 32.71
CA ILE A 621 -6.53 13.77 33.46
C ILE A 621 -5.27 13.80 32.60
N LYS A 622 -5.37 13.47 31.31
CA LYS A 622 -4.23 13.52 30.39
C LYS A 622 -3.77 14.93 30.08
N ALA A 623 -4.68 15.88 29.85
CA ALA A 623 -4.33 17.28 29.62
C ALA A 623 -3.56 17.90 30.80
N HIS A 624 -3.98 17.63 32.03
CA HIS A 624 -3.29 18.11 33.23
C HIS A 624 -1.86 17.57 33.34
N ASN A 625 -1.68 16.27 33.07
CA ASN A 625 -0.35 15.64 33.09
C ASN A 625 0.57 16.10 31.95
N SER A 626 0.04 16.43 30.77
CA SER A 626 0.84 16.95 29.66
C SER A 626 1.38 18.35 29.94
N ASN A 627 0.59 19.23 30.58
CA ASN A 627 1.02 20.58 30.92
C ASN A 627 2.14 20.61 31.97
N ILE A 628 2.17 19.64 32.90
CA ILE A 628 3.24 19.53 33.90
C ILE A 628 4.58 19.16 33.24
N ASN A 629 4.57 18.36 32.18
CA ASN A 629 5.77 17.95 31.44
C ASN A 629 6.27 18.98 30.40
N GLU A 630 5.48 20.02 30.05
CA GLU A 630 5.92 21.14 29.20
C GLU A 630 6.58 22.28 30.03
N ILE A 631 6.45 22.25 31.36
CA ILE A 631 6.97 23.27 32.29
C ILE A 631 8.33 22.86 32.92
N ILE A 632 8.70 21.58 32.81
CA ILE A 632 10.00 21.01 33.18
C ILE A 632 10.82 20.82 31.91
#